data_AF-L8BAH3-F1
#
_entry.id   AF-L8BAH3-F1
#
_cell.length_a   1.000
_cell.length_b   1.000
_cell.length_c   1.000
_cell.angle_alpha   90.00
_cell.angle_beta   90.00
_cell.angle_gamma   90.00
#
_symmetry.space_group_name_H-M   'P 1'
#
loop_
_entity.id
_entity.type
_entity.pdbx_description
1 polymer ?
#
loop_
_entity_poly.entity_id
_entity_poly.type
_entity_poly.pdbx_seq_one_letter_code
_entity_poly.pdbx_strand_id
1 'polypeptide(L)'
;MMRTLHASATTALLALGLTTSAMAGPAPYEPTAAELAALPPACQVKIGPEGRRDLVQQDLWRNRLGADNWMHYHHYCHGIKFTNRAFATFDRALKRYYLQSAVGEFNYVLNAWPANSSLRPEAERRKQLVQNLMQAK
;
A
#
# COMPACT_ATOMS: atom_id res chain seq x y z
N MET A 1 33.48 73.30 2.96
CA MET A 1 32.42 72.83 2.04
C MET A 1 31.91 71.49 2.54
N MET A 2 30.63 71.43 2.88
CA MET A 2 29.91 70.33 3.55
C MET A 2 29.45 69.30 2.51
N ARG A 3 29.60 68.00 2.78
CA ARG A 3 28.80 66.94 2.14
C ARG A 3 28.50 65.83 3.14
N THR A 4 27.34 65.92 3.77
CA THR A 4 26.58 64.76 4.27
C THR A 4 25.96 64.03 3.07
N LEU A 5 25.85 62.70 3.08
CA LEU A 5 24.69 61.99 2.48
C LEU A 5 24.61 60.50 2.85
N HIS A 6 23.63 60.20 3.71
CA HIS A 6 22.61 59.13 3.68
C HIS A 6 23.01 57.64 3.69
N ALA A 7 22.76 57.01 4.84
CA ALA A 7 22.57 55.58 4.98
C ALA A 7 21.29 55.14 4.26
N SER A 8 21.40 54.16 3.36
CA SER A 8 20.24 53.52 2.73
C SER A 8 19.83 52.30 3.56
N ALA A 9 18.73 52.43 4.30
CA ALA A 9 18.08 51.31 4.96
C ALA A 9 17.42 50.43 3.90
N THR A 10 17.98 49.25 3.64
CA THR A 10 17.38 48.24 2.77
C THR A 10 16.29 47.51 3.55
N THR A 11 15.03 47.75 3.18
CA THR A 11 13.87 47.07 3.74
C THR A 11 13.89 45.59 3.34
N ALA A 12 14.07 44.68 4.31
CA ALA A 12 13.90 43.25 4.08
C ALA A 12 12.41 42.92 4.02
N LEU A 13 11.88 42.63 2.82
CA LEU A 13 10.57 41.99 2.69
C LEU A 13 10.69 40.52 3.05
N LEU A 14 10.24 40.16 4.25
CA LEU A 14 9.99 38.78 4.66
C LEU A 14 8.75 38.28 3.90
N ALA A 15 8.95 37.63 2.75
CA ALA A 15 7.88 36.90 2.09
C ALA A 15 7.55 35.65 2.93
N LEU A 16 6.46 35.73 3.72
CA LEU A 16 5.86 34.59 4.40
C LEU A 16 5.43 33.58 3.34
N GLY A 17 6.18 32.49 3.21
CA GLY A 17 5.85 31.38 2.31
C GLY A 17 4.51 30.76 2.69
N LEU A 18 3.54 30.80 1.77
CA LEU A 18 2.35 29.96 1.84
C LEU A 18 2.80 28.50 1.71
N THR A 19 2.87 27.77 2.83
CA THR A 19 2.98 26.32 2.81
C THR A 19 1.59 25.76 2.46
N THR A 20 1.36 25.49 1.18
CA THR A 20 0.21 24.68 0.78
C THR A 20 0.42 23.27 1.31
N SER A 21 -0.24 22.91 2.40
CA SER A 21 -0.34 21.52 2.85
C SER A 21 -1.16 20.76 1.81
N ALA A 22 -0.49 20.19 0.81
CA ALA A 22 -1.12 19.24 -0.09
C ALA A 22 -1.55 18.02 0.75
N MET A 23 -2.85 17.81 0.89
CA MET A 23 -3.38 16.55 1.42
C MET A 23 -2.94 15.46 0.46
N ALA A 24 -1.99 14.62 0.88
CA ALA A 24 -1.54 13.50 0.06
C ALA A 24 -2.72 12.53 -0.13
N GLY A 25 -3.17 12.36 -1.37
CA GLY A 25 -4.16 11.35 -1.71
C GLY A 25 -3.63 9.92 -1.48
N PRO A 26 -4.50 8.90 -1.65
CA PRO A 26 -4.06 7.51 -1.52
C PRO A 26 -2.93 7.21 -2.50
N ALA A 27 -1.96 6.41 -2.05
CA ALA A 27 -0.87 5.94 -2.91
C ALA A 27 -1.43 5.16 -4.11
N PRO A 28 -0.73 5.14 -5.27
CA PRO A 28 -1.14 4.40 -6.46
C PRO A 28 -1.49 2.94 -6.16
N TYR A 29 -2.37 2.33 -6.96
CA TYR A 29 -2.80 0.96 -6.73
C TYR A 29 -1.62 -0.02 -6.79
N GLU A 30 -0.73 0.10 -7.79
CA GLU A 30 0.45 -0.75 -7.89
C GLU A 30 1.39 -0.58 -6.68
N PRO A 31 2.09 -1.65 -6.25
CA PRO A 31 3.06 -1.56 -5.16
C PRO A 31 4.29 -0.76 -5.59
N THR A 32 4.87 0.01 -4.67
CA THR A 32 6.23 0.54 -4.84
C THR A 32 7.26 -0.60 -4.71
N ALA A 33 8.52 -0.34 -5.11
CA ALA A 33 9.59 -1.33 -4.94
C ALA A 33 9.79 -1.74 -3.46
N ALA A 34 9.73 -0.77 -2.54
CA ALA A 34 9.84 -1.04 -1.10
C ALA A 34 8.65 -1.85 -0.57
N GLU A 35 7.43 -1.53 -1.02
CA GLU A 35 6.24 -2.30 -0.66
C GLU A 35 6.32 -3.73 -1.18
N LEU A 36 6.76 -3.90 -2.43
CA LEU A 36 6.94 -5.21 -3.04
C LEU A 36 7.94 -6.05 -2.24
N ALA A 37 9.10 -5.49 -1.88
CA ALA A 37 10.12 -6.17 -1.09
C ALA A 37 9.63 -6.62 0.30
N ALA A 38 8.65 -5.90 0.88
CA ALA A 38 8.04 -6.25 2.16
C ALA A 38 6.96 -7.35 2.06
N LEU A 39 6.60 -7.79 0.85
CA LEU A 39 5.60 -8.84 0.64
C LEU A 39 6.22 -10.25 0.65
N PRO A 40 5.42 -11.30 0.92
CA PRO A 40 5.87 -12.68 0.76
C PRO A 40 6.39 -12.97 -0.66
N PRO A 41 7.33 -13.91 -0.85
CA PRO A 41 7.93 -14.20 -2.17
C PRO A 41 6.92 -14.47 -3.29
N ALA A 42 5.87 -15.26 -3.01
CA ALA A 42 4.81 -15.53 -3.97
C ALA A 42 4.08 -14.23 -4.42
N CYS A 43 3.95 -13.25 -3.53
CA CYS A 43 3.37 -11.95 -3.87
C CYS A 43 4.31 -11.07 -4.68
N GLN A 44 5.62 -11.13 -4.40
CA GLN A 44 6.61 -10.46 -5.25
C GLN A 44 6.52 -10.96 -6.69
N VAL A 45 6.35 -12.27 -6.86
CA VAL A 45 6.12 -12.89 -8.18
C VAL A 45 4.77 -12.47 -8.77
N LYS A 46 3.69 -12.54 -7.99
CA LYS A 46 2.33 -12.35 -8.51
C LYS A 46 2.03 -10.91 -8.95
N ILE A 47 2.45 -9.90 -8.17
CA ILE A 47 2.08 -8.49 -8.41
C ILE A 47 3.29 -7.61 -8.77
N GLY A 48 4.51 -8.12 -8.67
CA GLY A 48 5.71 -7.40 -9.11
C GLY A 48 5.84 -7.36 -10.64
N PRO A 49 6.41 -6.31 -11.24
CA PRO A 49 6.57 -6.22 -12.69
C PRO A 49 7.55 -7.25 -13.25
N GLU A 50 8.65 -7.53 -12.55
CA GLU A 50 9.63 -8.55 -12.93
C GLU A 50 9.07 -9.95 -12.74
N GLY A 51 8.49 -10.20 -11.57
CA GLY A 51 7.85 -11.47 -11.24
C GLY A 51 6.73 -11.89 -12.20
N ARG A 52 5.96 -10.93 -12.72
CA ARG A 52 4.92 -11.18 -13.74
C ARG A 52 5.50 -11.65 -15.08
N ARG A 53 6.75 -11.29 -15.39
CA ARG A 53 7.44 -11.67 -16.65
C ARG A 53 8.24 -12.96 -16.49
N ASP A 54 8.55 -13.37 -15.27
CA ASP A 54 9.24 -14.62 -14.99
C ASP A 54 8.27 -15.81 -15.04
N LEU A 55 8.11 -16.39 -16.24
CA LEU A 55 7.18 -17.50 -16.46
C LEU A 55 7.55 -18.76 -15.65
N VAL A 56 8.83 -18.96 -15.34
CA VAL A 56 9.29 -20.12 -14.55
C VAL A 56 8.82 -19.97 -13.11
N GLN A 57 8.99 -18.79 -12.51
CA GLN A 57 8.48 -18.52 -11.16
C GLN A 57 6.95 -18.52 -11.12
N GLN A 58 6.28 -18.00 -12.15
CA GLN A 58 4.82 -18.06 -12.25
C GLN A 58 4.31 -19.52 -12.26
N ASP A 59 4.94 -20.41 -13.03
CA ASP A 59 4.59 -21.83 -13.08
C ASP A 59 4.88 -22.53 -11.74
N LEU A 60 6.03 -22.26 -11.13
CA LEU A 60 6.40 -22.82 -9.83
C LEU A 60 5.33 -22.51 -8.77
N TRP A 61 4.93 -21.25 -8.62
CA TRP A 61 3.92 -20.87 -7.63
C TRP A 61 2.53 -21.34 -7.99
N ARG A 62 2.19 -21.37 -9.30
CA ARG A 62 0.94 -21.97 -9.77
C ARG A 62 0.83 -23.44 -9.37
N ASN A 63 1.88 -24.23 -9.60
CA ASN A 63 1.89 -25.65 -9.27
C ASN A 63 1.89 -25.88 -7.76
N ARG A 64 2.61 -25.06 -7.00
CA ARG A 64 2.67 -25.16 -5.53
C ARG A 64 1.36 -24.80 -4.84
N LEU A 65 0.68 -23.76 -5.30
CA LEU A 65 -0.52 -23.22 -4.64
C LEU A 65 -1.81 -23.75 -5.26
N GLY A 66 -1.75 -24.36 -6.44
CA GLY A 66 -2.90 -24.75 -7.26
C GLY A 66 -3.31 -23.63 -8.21
N ALA A 67 -3.69 -24.00 -9.43
CA ALA A 67 -3.99 -23.06 -10.51
C ALA A 67 -5.12 -22.08 -10.16
N ASP A 68 -6.23 -22.58 -9.62
CA ASP A 68 -7.38 -21.76 -9.23
C ASP A 68 -7.01 -20.76 -8.13
N ASN A 69 -6.25 -21.20 -7.13
CA ASN A 69 -5.76 -20.30 -6.09
C ASN A 69 -4.84 -19.23 -6.68
N TRP A 70 -3.89 -19.64 -7.53
CA TRP A 70 -2.90 -18.75 -8.12
C TRP A 70 -3.51 -17.68 -9.00
N MET A 71 -4.56 -18.01 -9.76
CA MET A 71 -5.28 -17.06 -10.62
C MET A 71 -5.69 -15.81 -9.82
N HIS A 72 -6.31 -16.02 -8.66
CA HIS A 72 -6.85 -14.97 -7.78
C HIS A 72 -5.87 -14.47 -6.71
N TYR A 73 -4.66 -15.04 -6.64
CA TYR A 73 -3.70 -14.77 -5.57
C TYR A 73 -3.23 -13.30 -5.50
N HIS A 74 -3.42 -12.53 -6.58
CA HIS A 74 -3.08 -11.10 -6.60
C HIS A 74 -3.91 -10.30 -5.60
N HIS A 75 -5.18 -10.66 -5.39
CA HIS A 75 -6.04 -10.04 -4.39
C HIS A 75 -5.51 -10.28 -2.97
N TYR A 76 -5.12 -11.52 -2.64
CA TYR A 76 -4.47 -11.82 -1.35
C TYR A 76 -3.22 -10.94 -1.12
N CYS A 77 -2.39 -10.77 -2.15
CA CYS A 77 -1.20 -9.92 -2.09
C CYS A 77 -1.53 -8.44 -1.94
N HIS A 78 -2.56 -7.94 -2.61
CA HIS A 78 -3.04 -6.57 -2.43
C HIS A 78 -3.66 -6.35 -1.06
N GLY A 79 -4.34 -7.35 -0.48
CA GLY A 79 -4.84 -7.30 0.90
C GLY A 79 -3.72 -7.09 1.92
N ILE A 80 -2.60 -7.82 1.77
CA ILE A 80 -1.41 -7.61 2.62
C ILE A 80 -0.81 -6.22 2.39
N LYS A 81 -0.62 -5.81 1.13
CA LYS A 81 -0.08 -4.48 0.79
C LYS A 81 -0.90 -3.35 1.40
N PHE A 82 -2.23 -3.39 1.28
CA PHE A 82 -3.10 -2.38 1.88
C PHE A 82 -3.06 -2.42 3.40
N THR A 83 -2.96 -3.60 4.01
CA THR A 83 -2.75 -3.71 5.46
C THR A 83 -1.45 -3.02 5.89
N ASN A 84 -0.34 -3.23 5.16
CA ASN A 84 0.92 -2.56 5.43
C ASN A 84 0.82 -1.03 5.27
N ARG A 85 0.13 -0.55 4.23
CA ARG A 85 -0.13 0.89 4.05
C ARG A 85 -0.94 1.49 5.19
N ALA A 86 -1.92 0.75 5.73
CA ALA A 86 -2.69 1.18 6.89
C ALA A 86 -1.85 1.31 8.16
N PHE A 87 -0.81 0.49 8.32
CA PHE A 87 0.15 0.61 9.41
C PHE A 87 1.15 1.76 9.22
N ALA A 88 1.49 2.09 7.98
CA ALA A 88 2.48 3.12 7.65
C ALA A 88 1.94 4.56 7.67
N THR A 89 0.62 4.75 7.77
CA THR A 89 0.01 6.09 7.75
C THR A 89 -0.55 6.52 9.11
N PHE A 90 -0.39 7.81 9.41
CA PHE A 90 -1.00 8.47 10.57
C PHE A 90 -2.31 9.18 10.21
N ASP A 91 -2.61 9.33 8.91
CA ASP A 91 -3.87 9.91 8.45
C ASP A 91 -5.01 8.90 8.69
N ARG A 92 -6.01 9.32 9.47
CA ARG A 92 -7.13 8.45 9.86
C ARG A 92 -8.03 8.08 8.68
N ALA A 93 -8.24 8.99 7.73
CA ALA A 93 -9.06 8.74 6.55
C ALA A 93 -8.35 7.76 5.61
N LEU A 94 -7.05 7.96 5.35
CA LEU A 94 -6.25 7.02 4.55
C LEU A 94 -6.14 5.66 5.22
N LYS A 95 -5.90 5.62 6.54
CA LYS A 95 -5.87 4.37 7.30
C LYS A 95 -7.18 3.60 7.14
N ARG A 96 -8.32 4.27 7.30
CA ARG A 96 -9.65 3.64 7.11
C ARG A 96 -9.84 3.12 5.69
N TYR A 97 -9.48 3.93 4.70
CA TYR A 97 -9.54 3.53 3.28
C TYR A 97 -8.73 2.25 3.03
N TYR A 98 -7.47 2.21 3.46
CA TYR A 98 -6.62 1.04 3.26
C TYR A 98 -7.11 -0.21 3.99
N LEU A 99 -7.63 -0.07 5.22
CA LEU A 99 -8.22 -1.21 5.93
C LEU A 99 -9.47 -1.74 5.20
N GLN A 100 -10.34 -0.84 4.71
CA GLN A 100 -11.51 -1.24 3.92
C GLN A 100 -11.11 -1.94 2.61
N SER A 101 -10.11 -1.40 1.90
CA SER A 101 -9.56 -2.05 0.70
C SER A 101 -9.03 -3.44 1.04
N ALA A 102 -8.24 -3.60 2.11
CA ALA A 102 -7.72 -4.89 2.53
C ALA A 102 -8.82 -5.91 2.85
N VAL A 103 -9.88 -5.52 3.54
CA VAL A 103 -11.04 -6.40 3.78
C VAL A 103 -11.69 -6.84 2.46
N GLY A 104 -11.87 -5.91 1.51
CA GLY A 104 -12.41 -6.23 0.19
C GLY A 104 -11.58 -7.26 -0.56
N GLU A 105 -10.25 -7.07 -0.57
CA GLU A 105 -9.31 -7.99 -1.22
C GLU A 105 -9.31 -9.39 -0.57
N PHE A 106 -9.37 -9.48 0.77
CA PHE A 106 -9.47 -10.77 1.45
C PHE A 106 -10.83 -11.46 1.24
N ASN A 107 -11.93 -10.70 1.23
CA ASN A 107 -13.26 -11.25 0.90
C ASN A 107 -13.29 -11.83 -0.52
N TYR A 108 -12.65 -11.18 -1.48
CA TYR A 108 -12.57 -11.68 -2.85
C TYR A 108 -11.94 -13.08 -2.87
N VAL A 109 -10.75 -13.27 -2.28
CA VAL A 109 -10.08 -14.57 -2.33
C VAL A 109 -10.84 -15.65 -1.56
N LEU A 110 -11.53 -15.30 -0.47
CA LEU A 110 -12.37 -16.22 0.28
C LEU A 110 -13.63 -16.63 -0.49
N ASN A 111 -14.07 -15.85 -1.47
CA ASN A 111 -15.17 -16.21 -2.37
C ASN A 111 -14.68 -16.97 -3.61
N ALA A 112 -13.50 -16.61 -4.13
CA ALA A 112 -12.96 -17.16 -5.38
C ALA A 112 -12.20 -18.48 -5.19
N TRP A 113 -11.51 -18.67 -4.06
CA TRP A 113 -10.74 -19.90 -3.82
C TRP A 113 -11.63 -21.10 -3.49
N PRO A 114 -11.25 -22.32 -3.92
CA PRO A 114 -11.95 -23.55 -3.57
C PRO A 114 -12.20 -23.67 -2.07
N ALA A 115 -13.37 -24.14 -1.65
CA ALA A 115 -13.75 -24.18 -0.23
C ALA A 115 -12.77 -24.97 0.67
N ASN A 116 -12.09 -25.97 0.11
CA ASN A 116 -11.08 -26.80 0.78
C ASN A 116 -9.64 -26.28 0.58
N SER A 117 -9.44 -25.10 0.00
CA SER A 117 -8.11 -24.53 -0.21
C SER A 117 -7.39 -24.32 1.12
N SER A 118 -6.17 -24.84 1.23
CA SER A 118 -5.31 -24.73 2.42
C SER A 118 -4.88 -23.29 2.73
N LEU A 119 -5.09 -22.36 1.81
CA LEU A 119 -4.77 -20.94 1.97
C LEU A 119 -5.87 -20.15 2.69
N ARG A 120 -7.10 -20.65 2.70
CA ARG A 120 -8.26 -19.95 3.30
C ARG A 120 -8.07 -19.62 4.80
N PRO A 121 -7.56 -20.53 5.66
CA PRO A 121 -7.40 -20.20 7.08
C PRO A 121 -6.50 -18.99 7.33
N GLU A 122 -5.44 -18.84 6.54
CA GLU A 122 -4.55 -17.67 6.65
C GLU A 122 -5.22 -16.40 6.12
N ALA A 123 -5.95 -16.47 4.99
CA ALA A 123 -6.72 -15.34 4.49
C ALA A 123 -7.78 -14.86 5.50
N GLU A 124 -8.49 -15.78 6.16
CA GLU A 124 -9.48 -15.43 7.19
C GLU A 124 -8.81 -14.78 8.41
N ARG A 125 -7.66 -15.31 8.87
CA ARG A 125 -6.91 -14.67 9.97
C ARG A 125 -6.49 -13.25 9.64
N ARG A 126 -6.00 -13.01 8.42
CA ARG A 126 -5.61 -11.66 7.98
C ARG A 126 -6.80 -10.73 7.87
N LYS A 127 -7.91 -11.19 7.31
CA LYS A 127 -9.16 -10.44 7.28
C LYS A 127 -9.60 -10.06 8.69
N GLN A 128 -9.62 -11.00 9.63
CA GLN A 128 -9.99 -10.75 11.02
C GLN A 128 -9.06 -9.73 11.68
N LEU A 129 -7.75 -9.82 11.46
CA LEU A 129 -6.79 -8.81 11.93
C LEU A 129 -7.17 -7.42 11.43
N VAL A 130 -7.42 -7.27 10.12
CA VAL A 130 -7.80 -5.98 9.52
C VAL A 130 -9.13 -5.47 10.10
N GLN A 131 -10.12 -6.33 10.30
CA GLN A 131 -11.40 -5.97 10.91
C GLN A 131 -11.22 -5.49 12.36
N ASN A 132 -10.35 -6.14 13.14
CA ASN A 132 -10.03 -5.69 14.49
C ASN A 132 -9.36 -4.30 14.48
N LEU A 133 -8.46 -4.05 13.54
CA LEU A 133 -7.80 -2.75 13.38
C LEU A 133 -8.77 -1.63 12.99
N MET A 134 -9.86 -1.94 12.28
CA MET A 134 -10.92 -0.97 11.98
C MET A 134 -11.76 -0.59 13.19
N GLN A 135 -11.83 -1.46 14.20
CA GLN A 135 -12.59 -1.27 15.42
C GLN A 135 -11.76 -0.62 16.54
N ALA A 136 -10.43 -0.63 16.42
CA ALA A 136 -9.53 0.04 17.33
C ALA A 136 -9.77 1.58 17.29
N LYS A 137 -9.99 2.17 18.46
CA LYS A 137 -10.25 3.60 18.63
C LYS A 137 -8.96 4.43 18.58
#